data_AF-A0A915JRB0-F1
#
_entry.id   AF-A0A915JRB0-F1
#
_cell.length_a   1.000
_cell.length_b   1.000
_cell.length_c   1.000
_cell.angle_alpha   90.00
_cell.angle_beta   90.00
_cell.angle_gamma   90.00
#
_symmetry.space_group_name_H-M   'P 1'
#
loop_
_entity.id
_entity.type
_entity.pdbx_description
1 polymer ?
#
loop_
_entity_poly.entity_id
_entity_poly.type
_entity_poly.pdbx_seq_one_letter_code
_entity_poly.pdbx_strand_id
1 'polypeptide(L)'
;MYAEIYTAVSFLSGFLYNKLPRRKVNLFSAQLANDLVVRFTSTWNTNEPHKGAELRKLNVKARGVVDTLISVTALNVGLNLEEVLLQFPGNFSNTRDSNFYSGL
;
A
#
# COMPACT_ATOMS: atom_id res chain seq x y z
N MET A 1 2.62 -5.67 -17.13
CA MET A 1 3.45 -5.73 -15.90
C MET A 1 4.06 -4.38 -15.53
N TYR A 2 5.19 -3.95 -16.11
CA TYR A 2 5.92 -2.75 -15.62
C TYR A 2 5.06 -1.47 -15.57
N ALA A 3 4.26 -1.22 -16.61
CA ALA A 3 3.35 -0.07 -16.63
C ALA A 3 2.27 -0.15 -15.54
N GLU A 4 1.79 -1.35 -15.21
CA GLU A 4 0.78 -1.57 -14.17
C GLU A 4 1.39 -1.44 -12.77
N ILE A 5 2.60 -1.94 -12.57
CA ILE A 5 3.37 -1.73 -11.34
C ILE A 5 3.63 -0.23 -11.14
N TYR A 6 4.10 0.47 -12.18
CA TYR A 6 4.30 1.92 -12.12
C TYR A 6 3.02 2.65 -11.73
N THR A 7 1.91 2.36 -12.43
CA THR A 7 0.61 2.97 -12.15
C THR A 7 0.16 2.71 -10.71
N ALA A 8 0.28 1.47 -10.23
CA ALA A 8 -0.10 1.10 -8.86
C ALA A 8 0.77 1.79 -7.81
N VAL A 9 2.09 1.80 -7.97
CA VAL A 9 3.02 2.45 -7.05
C VAL A 9 2.82 3.96 -7.06
N SER A 10 2.63 4.59 -8.21
CA SER A 10 2.34 6.01 -8.33
C SER A 10 1.03 6.38 -7.64
N PHE A 11 -0.01 5.57 -7.81
CA PHE A 11 -1.29 5.72 -7.10
C PHE A 11 -1.08 5.68 -5.58
N LEU A 12 -0.36 4.70 -5.05
CA LEU A 12 -0.06 4.59 -3.62
C LEU A 12 0.77 5.78 -3.11
N SER A 13 1.80 6.18 -3.88
CA SER A 13 2.69 7.28 -3.52
C SER A 13 1.94 8.62 -3.44
N GLY A 14 0.87 8.79 -4.21
CA GLY A 14 -0.01 9.96 -4.16
C GLY A 14 -0.58 10.24 -2.77
N PHE A 15 -0.84 9.20 -1.97
CA PHE A 15 -1.31 9.35 -0.58
C PHE A 15 -0.20 9.81 0.38
N LEU A 16 1.07 9.52 0.04
CA LEU A 16 2.21 9.77 0.92
C LEU A 16 2.87 11.13 0.65
N TYR A 17 2.81 11.63 -0.58
CA TYR A 17 3.37 12.93 -0.93
C TYR A 17 2.71 14.06 -0.14
N ASN A 18 3.53 15.05 0.24
CA ASN A 18 3.15 16.19 1.11
C ASN A 18 2.68 15.81 2.53
N LYS A 19 2.68 14.51 2.88
CA LYS A 19 2.38 13.99 4.22
C LYS A 19 3.62 13.41 4.90
N LEU A 20 4.51 12.79 4.13
CA LEU A 20 5.77 12.21 4.59
C LEU A 20 6.98 12.86 3.88
N PRO A 21 8.21 12.71 4.41
CA PRO A 21 9.40 13.29 3.80
C PRO A 21 9.59 12.82 2.36
N ARG A 22 9.56 13.77 1.40
CA ARG A 22 9.57 13.48 -0.05
C ARG A 22 10.67 12.51 -0.48
N ARG A 23 11.90 12.68 0.05
CA ARG A 23 13.02 11.79 -0.25
C ARG A 23 12.74 10.35 0.18
N LYS A 24 12.14 10.16 1.36
CA LYS A 24 11.78 8.83 1.86
C LYS A 24 10.62 8.22 1.07
N VAL A 25 9.64 9.03 0.66
CA VAL A 25 8.56 8.57 -0.24
C VAL A 25 9.15 8.09 -1.56
N ASN A 26 10.07 8.84 -2.18
CA ASN A 26 10.71 8.40 -3.43
C ASN A 26 11.45 7.07 -3.28
N LEU A 27 12.18 6.89 -2.17
CA LEU A 27 12.87 5.62 -1.88
C LEU A 27 11.87 4.48 -1.66
N PHE A 28 10.81 4.74 -0.90
CA PHE A 28 9.73 3.78 -0.66
C PHE A 28 9.12 3.32 -1.99
N SER A 29 8.74 4.25 -2.86
CA SER A 29 8.15 3.96 -4.16
C SER A 29 9.08 3.15 -5.05
N ALA A 30 10.36 3.53 -5.12
CA ALA A 30 11.35 2.83 -5.94
C ALA A 30 11.58 1.39 -5.45
N GLN A 31 11.72 1.20 -4.14
CA GLN A 31 11.94 -0.12 -3.56
C GLN A 31 10.68 -1.01 -3.70
N LEU A 32 9.50 -0.48 -3.42
CA LEU A 32 8.24 -1.22 -3.59
C LEU A 32 8.05 -1.67 -5.03
N ALA A 33 8.38 -0.83 -6.02
CA ALA A 33 8.31 -1.19 -7.42
C ALA A 33 9.24 -2.38 -7.77
N ASN A 34 10.48 -2.37 -7.28
CA ASN A 34 11.42 -3.47 -7.48
C ASN A 34 10.93 -4.77 -6.85
N ASP A 35 10.42 -4.69 -5.62
CA ASP A 35 9.91 -5.86 -4.90
C ASP A 35 8.67 -6.46 -5.60
N LEU A 36 7.78 -5.61 -6.14
CA LEU A 36 6.63 -6.04 -6.92
C LEU A 36 7.03 -6.69 -8.25
N VAL A 37 8.06 -6.18 -8.93
CA VAL A 37 8.59 -6.82 -10.14
C VAL A 37 9.05 -8.24 -9.82
N VAL A 38 9.80 -8.42 -8.74
CA VAL A 38 10.26 -9.76 -8.30
C VAL A 38 9.08 -10.67 -8.00
N ARG A 39 8.09 -10.20 -7.23
CA ARG A 39 6.88 -10.97 -6.88
C ARG A 39 6.07 -11.37 -8.12
N PHE A 40 5.96 -10.48 -9.11
CA PHE A 40 5.07 -10.70 -10.24
C PHE A 40 5.71 -11.54 -11.35
N THR A 41 7.04 -11.54 -11.46
CA THR A 41 7.80 -12.19 -12.55
C THR A 41 7.41 -13.66 -12.75
N SER A 42 7.20 -14.44 -11.68
CA SER A 42 6.88 -15.87 -11.79
C SER A 42 5.41 -16.16 -12.07
N THR A 43 4.51 -15.19 -11.93
CA THR A 43 3.06 -15.39 -12.06
C THR A 43 2.46 -14.62 -13.23
N TRP A 44 3.19 -13.67 -13.82
CA TRP A 44 2.70 -12.78 -14.87
C TRP A 44 2.39 -13.53 -16.17
N ASN A 45 1.12 -13.62 -16.53
CA ASN A 45 0.67 -14.22 -17.78
C ASN A 45 -0.42 -13.34 -18.43
N THR A 46 -0.14 -12.78 -19.61
CA THR A 46 -1.08 -11.91 -20.34
C THR A 46 -2.20 -12.68 -21.01
N ASN A 47 -1.99 -13.95 -21.32
CA ASN A 47 -3.00 -14.82 -21.94
C ASN A 47 -3.99 -15.35 -20.90
N GLU A 48 -3.54 -15.53 -19.65
CA GLU A 48 -4.35 -15.98 -18.52
C GLU A 48 -4.23 -15.00 -17.33
N PRO A 49 -4.80 -13.79 -17.44
CA PRO A 49 -4.59 -12.71 -16.46
C PRO A 49 -5.09 -13.04 -15.04
N HIS A 50 -6.05 -13.97 -14.91
CA HIS A 50 -6.56 -14.42 -13.62
C HIS A 50 -5.60 -15.38 -12.90
N LYS A 51 -4.71 -16.06 -13.64
CA LYS A 51 -3.78 -17.02 -13.06
C LYS A 51 -2.74 -16.29 -12.23
N GLY A 52 -2.61 -16.71 -10.96
CA GLY A 52 -1.72 -16.08 -10.00
C GLY A 52 -2.18 -14.68 -9.52
N ALA A 53 -3.42 -14.27 -9.81
CA ALA A 53 -3.93 -12.97 -9.37
C ALA A 53 -3.87 -12.80 -7.84
N GLU A 54 -4.19 -13.86 -7.07
CA GLU A 54 -4.08 -13.85 -5.60
C GLU A 54 -2.66 -13.58 -5.11
N LEU A 55 -1.65 -14.13 -5.79
CA LEU A 55 -0.23 -13.92 -5.46
C LEU A 55 0.27 -12.51 -5.85
N ARG A 56 -0.44 -11.85 -6.77
CA ARG A 56 -0.16 -10.47 -7.19
C ARG A 56 -0.92 -9.42 -6.38
N LYS A 57 -1.80 -9.83 -5.47
CA LYS A 57 -2.52 -8.88 -4.60
C LYS A 57 -1.54 -8.15 -3.68
N LEU A 58 -1.85 -6.88 -3.44
CA LEU A 58 -1.14 -6.01 -2.51
C LEU A 58 -2.16 -5.41 -1.55
N ASN A 59 -2.13 -5.87 -0.30
CA ASN A 59 -3.08 -5.43 0.73
C ASN A 59 -2.47 -4.31 1.57
N VAL A 60 -3.00 -3.09 1.50
CA VAL A 60 -2.45 -1.95 2.25
C VAL A 60 -3.11 -1.79 3.62
N LYS A 61 -4.43 -2.01 3.70
CA LYS A 61 -5.26 -1.94 4.92
C LYS A 61 -6.50 -2.84 4.85
N ALA A 62 -6.47 -3.90 4.05
CA ALA A 62 -7.65 -4.72 3.80
C ALA A 62 -7.97 -5.58 5.05
N ARG A 63 -9.10 -5.30 5.73
CA ARG A 63 -9.53 -6.04 6.94
C ARG A 63 -8.49 -6.08 8.06
N GLY A 64 -7.71 -5.00 8.21
CA GLY A 64 -6.63 -4.94 9.19
C GLY A 64 -5.35 -5.69 8.80
N VAL A 65 -5.30 -6.27 7.60
CA VAL A 65 -4.12 -6.94 7.06
C VAL A 65 -3.31 -5.99 6.19
N VAL A 66 -2.01 -5.94 6.46
CA VAL A 66 -1.00 -5.18 5.71
C VAL A 66 -0.05 -6.18 5.07
N ASP A 67 0.25 -5.97 3.79
CA ASP A 67 1.19 -6.77 3.03
C ASP A 67 2.60 -6.58 3.57
N THR A 68 3.35 -7.68 3.68
CA THR A 68 4.71 -7.67 4.19
C THR A 68 5.65 -6.80 3.35
N LEU A 69 5.39 -6.64 2.05
CA LEU A 69 6.18 -5.70 1.24
C LEU A 69 6.04 -4.28 1.74
N ILE A 70 4.84 -3.84 2.12
CA ILE A 70 4.62 -2.46 2.59
C ILE A 70 5.37 -2.24 3.91
N SER A 71 5.27 -3.18 4.85
CA SER A 71 5.93 -3.06 6.15
C SER A 71 7.45 -3.12 6.04
N VAL A 72 7.99 -4.07 5.26
CA VAL A 72 9.43 -4.22 5.04
C VAL A 72 10.00 -3.03 4.27
N THR A 73 9.33 -2.57 3.21
CA THR A 73 9.80 -1.40 2.45
C THR A 73 9.79 -0.14 3.32
N ALA A 74 8.73 0.09 4.11
CA ALA A 74 8.67 1.23 5.03
C ALA A 74 9.83 1.22 6.04
N LEU A 75 10.08 0.06 6.66
CA LEU A 75 11.18 -0.12 7.60
C LEU A 75 12.54 0.16 6.95
N ASN A 76 12.78 -0.40 5.75
CA ASN A 76 14.05 -0.28 5.04
C ASN A 76 14.40 1.17 4.66
N VAL A 77 13.40 2.00 4.38
CA VAL A 77 13.62 3.42 4.06
C VAL A 77 13.52 4.35 5.28
N GLY A 78 13.34 3.77 6.48
CA GLY A 78 13.22 4.48 7.73
C GLY A 78 11.94 5.31 7.85
N LEU A 79 10.84 4.83 7.28
CA LEU A 79 9.48 5.35 7.52
C LEU A 79 8.83 4.56 8.66
N ASN A 80 8.08 5.26 9.51
CA ASN A 80 7.23 4.60 10.50
C ASN A 80 6.03 3.97 9.78
N LEU A 81 5.81 2.67 10.01
CA LEU A 81 4.73 1.94 9.36
C LEU A 81 3.34 2.53 9.69
N GLU A 82 3.08 2.88 10.94
CA GLU A 82 1.79 3.44 11.36
C GLU A 82 1.53 4.79 10.68
N GLU A 83 2.54 5.66 10.58
CA GLU A 83 2.41 6.94 9.86
C GLU A 83 2.11 6.75 8.38
N VAL A 84 2.75 5.76 7.73
CA VAL A 84 2.49 5.38 6.34
C VAL A 84 1.07 4.87 6.19
N LEU A 85 0.66 3.94 7.05
CA LEU A 85 -0.68 3.36 7.03
C LEU A 85 -1.74 4.44 7.22
N LEU A 86 -1.58 5.36 8.17
CA LEU A 86 -2.50 6.46 8.43
C LEU A 86 -2.83 7.33 7.21
N GLN A 87 -1.93 7.42 6.22
CA GLN A 87 -2.19 8.20 5.01
C GLN A 87 -3.10 7.49 4.01
N PHE A 88 -3.14 6.16 4.04
CA PHE A 88 -3.99 5.40 3.12
C PHE A 88 -5.45 5.43 3.57
N PRO A 89 -6.38 5.51 2.62
CA PRO A 89 -7.80 5.43 2.93
C PRO A 89 -8.08 4.10 3.63
N GLY A 90 -8.65 4.17 4.83
CA GLY A 90 -9.21 3.02 5.52
C GLY A 90 -10.67 2.82 5.14
N ASN A 91 -11.28 1.72 5.63
CA ASN A 91 -12.73 1.69 5.75
C ASN A 91 -13.13 2.94 6.53
N PHE A 92 -13.94 3.81 5.93
CA PHE A 92 -14.61 4.92 6.61
C PHE A 92 -15.55 4.32 7.68
N SER A 93 -15.03 3.89 8.82
CA SER A 93 -15.84 3.78 10.02
C SER A 93 -15.76 5.13 10.70
N ASN A 94 -16.77 5.98 10.50
CA ASN A 94 -17.05 7.07 11.43
C ASN A 94 -17.34 6.44 12.81
N THR A 95 -16.30 6.08 13.55
CA THR A 95 -16.36 5.70 14.97
C THR A 95 -16.05 6.91 15.85
N ARG A 96 -16.34 8.13 15.36
CA ARG A 96 -16.29 9.36 16.15
C ARG A 96 -17.64 9.80 16.73
N ASP A 97 -18.73 9.07 16.48
CA ASP A 97 -20.07 9.44 16.97
C ASP A 97 -20.77 8.35 17.80
N SER A 98 -20.04 7.46 18.50
CA SER A 98 -20.66 6.55 19.48
C SER A 98 -20.76 7.14 20.89
N ASN A 99 -20.19 8.34 21.14
CA ASN A 99 -20.23 9.01 22.45
C ASN A 99 -21.25 10.17 22.52
N PHE A 100 -22.05 10.40 21.49
CA PHE A 100 -23.05 11.49 21.49
C PHE A 100 -24.47 11.05 21.89
N TYR A 101 -24.76 9.75 22.05
CA TYR A 101 -26.10 9.25 22.38
C TYR A 101 -26.22 8.60 23.77
N SER A 102 -25.23 8.76 24.66
CA SER A 102 -25.34 8.31 26.06
C SER A 102 -25.64 9.45 27.04
N GLY A 103 -26.19 10.57 26.55
CA GLY A 103 -26.42 11.79 27.33
C GLY A 103 -27.72 12.52 27.03
N LEU A 104 -28.76 11.82 26.57
CA LEU A 104 -30.15 12.30 26.51
C LEU A 104 -31.10 11.16 26.92
#